data_AF-A0A1Y4A2P2-F1
#
_entry.id   AF-A0A1Y4A2P2-F1
#
_cell.length_a   1.000
_cell.length_b   1.000
_cell.length_c   1.000
_cell.angle_alpha   90.00
_cell.angle_beta   90.00
_cell.angle_gamma   90.00
#
_symmetry.space_group_name_H-M   'P 1'
#
loop_
_entity.id
_entity.type
_entity.pdbx_description
1 polymer ?
#
loop_
_entity_poly.entity_id
_entity_poly.type
_entity_poly.pdbx_seq_one_letter_code
_entity_poly.pdbx_strand_id
1 'polypeptide(L)'
;MFERNSVREVFQYAPAPQLPALESDGLITVYRGMGALSLPPDQAVSWSTHPGNALWFAVHSGQGTKIAVARVRPDQIVAHYPSYAEENEVIVLPGAITEYRYEDMIPAVEETVPRLMAPALQSYLEFGKQVRTLGYEREVLFEVHGLLHILRVLFLSLIYIYNSGDALSESDRQILIYFSLLHDLGRVTEDVDDVHGERSVEQIHKRGIRLRGIRLSRKEYRIAELIIAQHCRDDDTGIAAIMAEPGLSRKEKEHTIHLYHICKDMDGLDRVRFNGLDYRILRTRYARRLPLVAGCLLEEDLLTPLDMENPWA
;
A
#
# COMPACT_ATOMS: atom_id res chain seq x y z
N MET A 1 -9.21 4.14 -40.11
CA MET A 1 -10.68 4.32 -40.22
C MET A 1 -11.46 3.01 -40.10
N PHE A 2 -10.81 1.84 -40.19
CA PHE A 2 -11.45 0.51 -40.08
C PHE A 2 -11.66 -0.02 -38.63
N GLU A 3 -11.16 0.66 -37.59
CA GLU A 3 -11.18 0.12 -36.22
C GLU A 3 -12.34 0.60 -35.33
N ARG A 4 -12.93 1.77 -35.57
CA ARG A 4 -14.00 2.31 -34.69
C ARG A 4 -15.38 1.70 -34.96
N ASN A 5 -15.63 1.23 -36.18
CA ASN A 5 -16.93 0.69 -36.56
C ASN A 5 -17.10 -0.76 -36.12
N SER A 6 -16.04 -1.58 -36.17
CA SER A 6 -16.09 -3.01 -35.82
C SER A 6 -16.40 -3.25 -34.33
N VAL A 7 -15.82 -2.46 -33.42
CA VAL A 7 -16.06 -2.59 -31.98
C VAL A 7 -17.52 -2.25 -31.63
N ARG A 8 -18.07 -1.17 -32.20
CA ARG A 8 -19.50 -0.83 -32.04
C ARG A 8 -20.41 -1.91 -32.61
N GLU A 9 -20.03 -2.49 -33.74
CA GLU A 9 -20.78 -3.55 -34.42
C GLU A 9 -20.79 -4.86 -33.62
N VAL A 10 -19.72 -5.17 -32.87
CA VAL A 10 -19.70 -6.32 -31.95
C VAL A 10 -20.64 -6.09 -30.76
N PHE A 11 -20.57 -4.92 -30.13
CA PHE A 11 -21.38 -4.64 -28.92
C PHE A 11 -22.88 -4.49 -29.21
N GLN A 12 -23.31 -4.21 -30.45
CA GLN A 12 -24.74 -4.17 -30.78
C GLN A 12 -25.43 -5.54 -30.64
N TYR A 13 -24.65 -6.63 -30.67
CA TYR A 13 -25.14 -8.00 -30.50
C TYR A 13 -24.91 -8.54 -29.08
N ALA A 14 -24.33 -7.74 -28.18
CA ALA A 14 -24.12 -8.15 -26.80
C ALA A 14 -25.47 -8.20 -26.04
N PRO A 15 -25.67 -9.20 -25.15
CA PRO A 15 -26.84 -9.21 -24.28
C PRO A 15 -26.83 -7.99 -23.35
N ALA A 16 -28.00 -7.54 -22.93
CA ALA A 16 -28.12 -6.44 -21.98
C ALA A 16 -27.33 -6.75 -20.70
N PRO A 17 -26.41 -5.88 -20.27
CA PRO A 17 -25.57 -6.16 -19.11
C PRO A 17 -26.37 -6.07 -17.81
N GLN A 18 -25.99 -6.89 -16.83
CA GLN A 18 -26.35 -6.63 -15.44
C GLN A 18 -25.57 -5.40 -14.97
N LEU A 19 -26.24 -4.29 -14.72
CA LEU A 19 -25.56 -3.03 -14.40
C LEU A 19 -25.00 -3.02 -12.97
N PRO A 20 -23.89 -2.30 -12.72
CA PRO A 20 -23.42 -1.99 -11.37
C PRO A 20 -24.48 -1.26 -10.53
N ALA A 21 -24.33 -1.32 -9.21
CA ALA A 21 -25.17 -0.56 -8.29
C ALA A 21 -25.01 0.96 -8.53
N LEU A 22 -26.13 1.67 -8.55
CA LEU A 22 -26.15 3.12 -8.71
C LEU A 22 -25.86 3.81 -7.38
N GLU A 23 -25.13 4.92 -7.45
CA GLU A 23 -25.00 5.84 -6.33
C GLU A 23 -26.23 6.76 -6.23
N SER A 24 -26.29 7.58 -5.17
CA SER A 24 -27.46 8.43 -4.88
C SER A 24 -27.80 9.46 -5.96
N ASP A 25 -26.83 9.82 -6.81
CA ASP A 25 -27.00 10.72 -7.94
C ASP A 25 -27.33 9.99 -9.26
N GLY A 26 -27.52 8.66 -9.22
CA GLY A 26 -27.84 7.83 -10.38
C GLY A 26 -26.63 7.51 -11.28
N LEU A 27 -25.40 7.83 -10.84
CA LEU A 27 -24.17 7.53 -11.58
C LEU A 27 -23.42 6.35 -10.96
N ILE A 28 -22.45 5.84 -11.72
CA ILE A 28 -21.55 4.76 -11.33
C ILE A 28 -20.12 5.29 -11.33
N THR A 29 -19.38 5.12 -10.23
CA THR A 29 -17.93 5.37 -10.23
C THR A 29 -17.20 4.20 -10.88
N VAL A 30 -16.33 4.52 -11.82
CA VAL A 30 -15.42 3.55 -12.44
C VAL A 30 -13.98 4.04 -12.35
N TYR A 31 -13.08 3.07 -12.26
CA TYR A 31 -11.65 3.24 -12.07
C TYR A 31 -10.90 2.61 -13.24
N ARG A 32 -9.79 3.21 -13.65
CA ARG A 32 -8.91 2.63 -14.67
C ARG A 32 -7.47 2.67 -14.18
N GLY A 33 -6.90 1.47 -14.07
CA GLY A 33 -5.47 1.28 -13.91
C GLY A 33 -4.73 1.63 -15.18
N MET A 34 -3.62 2.35 -15.07
CA MET A 34 -2.80 2.71 -16.23
C MET A 34 -1.34 2.37 -15.99
N GLY A 35 -0.82 1.49 -16.84
CA GLY A 35 0.62 1.28 -17.02
C GLY A 35 1.17 2.05 -18.21
N ALA A 36 2.49 1.98 -18.44
CA ALA A 36 3.19 2.72 -19.50
C ALA A 36 2.65 2.48 -20.93
N LEU A 37 2.02 1.33 -21.18
CA LEU A 37 1.45 0.96 -22.48
C LEU A 37 -0.07 1.16 -22.58
N SER A 38 -0.70 1.71 -21.53
CA SER A 38 -2.15 1.88 -21.49
C SER A 38 -2.62 3.01 -22.41
N LEU A 39 -3.70 2.76 -23.16
CA LEU A 39 -4.43 3.81 -23.86
C LEU A 39 -4.97 4.85 -22.86
N PRO A 40 -5.03 6.14 -23.27
CA PRO A 40 -5.59 7.19 -22.43
C PRO A 40 -7.09 6.94 -22.16
N PRO A 41 -7.65 7.51 -21.07
CA PRO A 41 -9.01 7.18 -20.62
C PRO A 41 -10.11 7.43 -21.67
N ASP A 42 -9.96 8.45 -22.52
CA ASP A 42 -10.90 8.80 -23.58
C ASP A 42 -10.91 7.80 -24.75
N GLN A 43 -9.89 6.94 -24.86
CA GLN A 43 -9.78 5.91 -25.90
C GLN A 43 -9.94 4.49 -25.34
N ALA A 44 -10.05 4.36 -24.02
CA ALA A 44 -10.13 3.09 -23.32
C ALA A 44 -11.52 2.46 -23.39
N VAL A 45 -11.56 1.13 -23.41
CA VAL A 45 -12.81 0.34 -23.32
C VAL A 45 -13.03 -0.27 -21.94
N SER A 46 -11.96 -0.70 -21.27
CA SER A 46 -12.02 -1.44 -20.01
C SER A 46 -11.74 -0.55 -18.80
N TRP A 47 -12.61 -0.67 -17.81
CA TRP A 47 -12.63 0.00 -16.52
C TRP A 47 -13.05 -1.00 -15.44
N SER A 48 -12.90 -0.65 -14.17
CA SER A 48 -13.34 -1.48 -13.04
C SER A 48 -14.25 -0.69 -12.10
N THR A 49 -15.24 -1.33 -11.49
CA THR A 49 -15.99 -0.73 -10.37
C THR A 49 -15.25 -0.82 -9.05
N HIS A 50 -14.13 -1.56 -8.99
CA HIS A 50 -13.35 -1.75 -7.78
C HIS A 50 -11.97 -1.04 -7.90
N PRO A 51 -11.64 -0.09 -7.02
CA PRO A 51 -10.38 0.65 -7.10
C PRO A 51 -9.16 -0.22 -6.87
N GLY A 52 -9.27 -1.26 -6.05
CA GLY A 52 -8.20 -2.24 -5.84
C GLY A 52 -7.83 -2.97 -7.13
N ASN A 53 -8.81 -3.35 -7.95
CA ASN A 53 -8.54 -4.06 -9.21
C ASN A 53 -7.93 -3.13 -10.25
N ALA A 54 -8.40 -1.88 -10.30
CA ALA A 54 -7.74 -0.86 -11.12
C ALA A 54 -6.28 -0.64 -10.69
N LEU A 55 -5.99 -0.61 -9.39
CA LEU A 55 -4.62 -0.54 -8.88
C LEU A 55 -3.81 -1.78 -9.24
N TRP A 56 -4.37 -2.97 -9.05
CA TRP A 56 -3.75 -4.24 -9.41
C TRP A 56 -3.35 -4.27 -10.88
N PHE A 57 -4.26 -3.87 -11.77
CA PHE A 57 -3.99 -3.75 -13.20
C PHE A 57 -2.85 -2.76 -13.47
N ALA A 58 -2.86 -1.59 -12.83
CA ALA A 58 -1.81 -0.58 -13.01
C ALA A 58 -0.42 -1.10 -12.59
N VAL A 59 -0.37 -1.85 -11.48
CA VAL A 59 0.88 -2.42 -10.95
C VAL A 59 1.41 -3.57 -11.83
N HIS A 60 0.52 -4.38 -12.42
CA HIS A 60 0.91 -5.57 -13.18
C HIS A 60 0.91 -5.37 -14.71
N SER A 61 0.64 -4.16 -15.20
CA SER A 61 0.63 -3.83 -16.63
C SER A 61 1.84 -2.98 -17.03
N GLY A 62 3.05 -3.50 -16.78
CA GLY A 62 4.29 -2.75 -16.92
C GLY A 62 4.45 -1.73 -15.79
N GLN A 63 5.04 -0.57 -16.05
CA GLN A 63 5.23 0.46 -15.02
C GLN A 63 3.93 1.19 -14.70
N GLY A 64 3.45 1.08 -13.46
CA GLY A 64 2.25 1.75 -12.98
C GLY A 64 2.39 3.28 -12.99
N THR A 65 1.53 3.97 -13.74
CA THR A 65 1.63 5.43 -13.94
C THR A 65 0.52 6.21 -13.25
N LYS A 66 -0.74 5.79 -13.41
CA LYS A 66 -1.91 6.57 -12.95
C LYS A 66 -3.08 5.66 -12.64
N ILE A 67 -3.99 6.18 -11.80
CA ILE A 67 -5.37 5.70 -11.68
C ILE A 67 -6.29 6.80 -12.15
N ALA A 68 -7.10 6.55 -13.17
CA ALA A 68 -8.15 7.45 -13.60
C ALA A 68 -9.48 7.08 -12.93
N VAL A 69 -10.28 8.08 -12.58
CA VAL A 69 -11.59 7.95 -11.97
C VAL A 69 -12.60 8.71 -12.82
N ALA A 70 -13.68 8.05 -13.20
CA ALA A 70 -14.77 8.63 -13.98
C ALA A 70 -16.12 8.34 -13.36
N ARG A 71 -17.11 9.18 -13.70
CA ARG A 71 -18.52 8.98 -13.39
C ARG A 71 -19.22 8.62 -14.69
N VAL A 72 -19.90 7.48 -14.73
CA VAL A 72 -20.60 7.02 -15.93
C VAL A 72 -22.08 6.82 -15.66
N ARG A 73 -22.89 7.11 -16.68
CA ARG A 73 -24.30 6.78 -16.68
C ARG A 73 -24.51 5.32 -17.08
N PRO A 74 -25.62 4.70 -16.66
CA PRO A 74 -25.98 3.33 -17.03
C PRO A 74 -25.99 3.06 -18.54
N ASP A 75 -26.45 4.03 -19.34
CA ASP A 75 -26.55 3.92 -20.81
C ASP A 75 -25.19 3.89 -21.53
N GLN A 76 -24.10 4.19 -20.81
CA GLN A 76 -22.74 4.17 -21.35
C GLN A 76 -22.07 2.79 -21.21
N ILE A 77 -22.65 1.88 -20.43
CA ILE A 77 -22.09 0.55 -20.15
C ILE A 77 -22.60 -0.47 -21.17
N VAL A 78 -21.69 -1.18 -21.82
CA VAL A 78 -22.01 -2.23 -22.80
C VAL A 78 -21.86 -3.65 -22.24
N ALA A 79 -20.98 -3.84 -21.25
CA ALA A 79 -20.80 -5.10 -20.54
C ALA A 79 -20.34 -4.84 -19.10
N HIS A 80 -20.68 -5.75 -18.18
CA HIS A 80 -20.22 -5.70 -16.80
C HIS A 80 -20.04 -7.12 -16.26
N TYR A 81 -18.88 -7.36 -15.65
CA TYR A 81 -18.47 -8.61 -15.06
C TYR A 81 -18.24 -8.37 -13.56
N PRO A 82 -19.24 -8.66 -12.71
CA PRO A 82 -19.29 -8.16 -11.34
C PRO A 82 -18.37 -8.91 -10.37
N SER A 83 -17.83 -10.07 -10.75
CA SER A 83 -17.02 -10.85 -9.82
C SER A 83 -15.61 -10.28 -9.69
N TYR A 84 -15.01 -10.49 -8.53
CA TYR A 84 -13.63 -10.09 -8.27
C TYR A 84 -12.63 -10.83 -9.18
N ALA A 85 -12.93 -12.10 -9.50
CA ALA A 85 -12.13 -12.90 -10.43
C ALA A 85 -12.18 -12.36 -11.88
N GLU A 86 -13.25 -11.65 -12.23
CA GLU A 86 -13.40 -10.92 -13.51
C GLU A 86 -13.05 -9.43 -13.35
N GLU A 87 -12.25 -9.10 -12.35
CA GLU A 87 -11.71 -7.75 -12.09
C GLU A 87 -12.78 -6.67 -11.88
N ASN A 88 -14.01 -7.03 -11.55
CA ASN A 88 -15.13 -6.09 -11.45
C ASN A 88 -15.27 -5.22 -12.72
N GLU A 89 -14.95 -5.81 -13.88
CA GLU A 89 -14.75 -5.10 -15.14
C GLU A 89 -16.06 -4.51 -15.69
N VAL A 90 -15.98 -3.28 -16.17
CA VAL A 90 -17.01 -2.56 -16.92
C VAL A 90 -16.44 -2.18 -18.27
N ILE A 91 -17.16 -2.53 -19.32
CA ILE A 91 -16.82 -2.14 -20.68
C ILE A 91 -17.69 -0.95 -21.09
N VAL A 92 -17.05 0.06 -21.65
CA VAL A 92 -17.66 1.24 -22.28
C VAL A 92 -17.15 1.38 -23.71
N LEU A 93 -17.89 2.11 -24.56
CA LEU A 93 -17.40 2.43 -25.91
C LEU A 93 -16.28 3.48 -25.84
N PRO A 94 -15.27 3.41 -26.73
CA PRO A 94 -14.26 4.47 -26.83
C PRO A 94 -14.90 5.84 -27.06
N GLY A 95 -14.42 6.85 -26.34
CA GLY A 95 -14.96 8.22 -26.37
C GLY A 95 -16.26 8.41 -25.59
N ALA A 96 -16.83 7.37 -24.95
CA ALA A 96 -18.00 7.54 -24.10
C ALA A 96 -17.67 8.33 -22.82
N ILE A 97 -16.46 8.15 -22.27
CA ILE A 97 -15.99 8.86 -21.08
C ILE A 97 -15.15 10.06 -21.52
N THR A 98 -15.69 11.26 -21.33
CA THR A 98 -15.01 12.53 -21.66
C THR A 98 -14.58 13.32 -20.43
N GLU A 99 -15.12 12.97 -19.26
CA GLU A 99 -14.84 13.62 -17.99
C GLU A 99 -14.27 12.61 -17.00
N TYR A 100 -13.04 12.85 -16.56
CA TYR A 100 -12.35 12.02 -15.59
C TYR A 100 -11.31 12.84 -14.84
N ARG A 101 -10.92 12.36 -13.66
CA ARG A 101 -9.79 12.88 -12.88
C ARG A 101 -8.75 11.80 -12.69
N TYR A 102 -7.51 12.18 -12.47
CA TYR A 102 -6.49 11.26 -11.97
C TYR A 102 -6.44 11.32 -10.44
N GLU A 103 -6.22 10.19 -9.79
CA GLU A 103 -5.80 10.18 -8.39
C GLU A 103 -4.42 10.83 -8.25
N ASP A 104 -4.19 11.52 -7.13
CA ASP A 104 -2.88 12.06 -6.77
C ASP A 104 -1.99 10.91 -6.29
N MET A 105 -1.44 10.15 -7.24
CA MET A 105 -0.46 9.09 -6.99
C MET A 105 0.88 9.48 -7.60
N ILE A 106 1.96 9.07 -6.94
CA ILE A 106 3.30 9.18 -7.49
C ILE A 106 3.47 8.04 -8.49
N PRO A 107 3.75 8.32 -9.78
CA PRO A 107 3.96 7.28 -10.78
C PRO A 107 5.20 6.46 -10.43
N ALA A 108 5.20 5.17 -10.79
CA ALA A 108 6.35 4.30 -10.64
C ALA A 108 7.22 4.32 -11.92
N VAL A 109 7.85 5.46 -12.18
CA VAL A 109 8.68 5.70 -13.38
C VAL A 109 10.09 6.14 -13.02
N GLU A 110 11.03 5.99 -13.96
CA GLU A 110 12.47 6.26 -13.78
C GLU A 110 12.78 7.67 -13.27
N GLU A 111 11.96 8.66 -13.59
CA GLU A 111 12.18 10.05 -13.13
C GLU A 111 11.85 10.25 -11.65
N THR A 112 11.07 9.35 -11.05
CA THR A 112 10.47 9.54 -9.72
C THR A 112 10.95 8.52 -8.70
N VAL A 113 10.95 7.23 -9.03
CA VAL A 113 11.27 6.15 -8.10
C VAL A 113 12.71 6.26 -7.55
N PRO A 114 13.77 6.42 -8.38
CA PRO A 114 15.12 6.59 -7.87
C PRO A 114 15.29 7.81 -6.95
N ARG A 115 14.59 8.92 -7.25
CA ARG A 115 14.65 10.14 -6.43
C ARG A 115 14.02 9.95 -5.05
N LEU A 116 12.93 9.17 -4.97
CA LEU A 116 12.29 8.81 -3.71
C LEU A 116 13.15 7.86 -2.89
N MET A 117 13.79 6.90 -3.55
CA MET A 117 14.59 5.84 -2.91
C MET A 117 15.96 6.31 -2.45
N ALA A 118 16.61 7.22 -3.18
CA ALA A 118 18.00 7.61 -2.92
C ALA A 118 18.24 8.12 -1.47
N PRO A 119 17.39 8.99 -0.88
CA PRO A 119 17.55 9.39 0.53
C PRO A 119 17.37 8.24 1.53
N ALA A 120 16.59 7.21 1.18
CA ALA A 120 16.26 6.08 2.03
C ALA A 120 17.29 4.95 1.96
N LEU A 121 18.11 4.90 0.91
CA LEU A 121 18.98 3.75 0.61
C LEU A 121 19.97 3.44 1.72
N GLN A 122 20.64 4.45 2.30
CA GLN A 122 21.63 4.21 3.35
C GLN A 122 21.00 3.56 4.59
N SER A 123 19.86 4.08 5.04
CA SER A 123 19.13 3.50 6.17
C SER A 123 18.55 2.13 5.84
N TYR A 124 18.10 1.93 4.60
CA TYR A 124 17.66 0.61 4.13
C TYR A 124 18.78 -0.43 4.24
N LEU A 125 19.99 -0.10 3.79
CA LEU A 125 21.15 -1.00 3.89
C LEU A 125 21.52 -1.29 5.35
N GLU A 126 21.47 -0.28 6.23
CA GLU A 126 21.80 -0.44 7.66
C GLU A 126 20.78 -1.31 8.42
N PHE A 127 19.48 -1.02 8.26
CA PHE A 127 18.43 -1.70 9.00
C PHE A 127 17.97 -2.99 8.32
N GLY A 128 17.98 -3.05 6.99
CA GLY A 128 17.63 -4.25 6.22
C GLY A 128 18.54 -5.44 6.53
N LYS A 129 19.85 -5.21 6.72
CA LYS A 129 20.80 -6.25 7.16
C LYS A 129 20.41 -6.88 8.50
N GLN A 130 19.77 -6.12 9.39
CA GLN A 130 19.33 -6.62 10.69
C GLN A 130 18.09 -7.51 10.58
N VAL A 131 17.24 -7.33 9.56
CA VAL A 131 16.02 -8.15 9.39
C VAL A 131 16.34 -9.64 9.28
N ARG A 132 17.46 -9.98 8.62
CA ARG A 132 17.91 -11.38 8.48
C ARG A 132 18.18 -12.07 9.81
N THR A 133 18.54 -11.33 10.86
CA THR A 133 18.82 -11.90 12.20
C THR A 133 17.55 -12.03 13.05
N LEU A 134 16.42 -11.48 12.59
CA LEU A 134 15.15 -11.51 13.32
C LEU A 134 14.40 -12.83 13.14
N GLY A 135 14.79 -13.66 12.18
CA GLY A 135 14.26 -15.02 12.01
C GLY A 135 12.99 -15.10 11.16
N TYR A 136 12.72 -14.08 10.33
CA TYR A 136 11.65 -14.16 9.33
C TYR A 136 12.01 -15.18 8.25
N GLU A 137 11.02 -16.00 7.87
CA GLU A 137 11.16 -16.93 6.75
C GLU A 137 11.07 -16.18 5.42
N ARG A 138 11.66 -16.74 4.36
CA ARG A 138 11.55 -16.15 3.02
C ARG A 138 10.19 -16.53 2.45
N GLU A 139 9.44 -15.55 1.96
CA GLU A 139 8.15 -15.76 1.28
C GLU A 139 8.29 -16.84 0.20
N VAL A 140 7.45 -17.89 0.30
CA VAL A 140 7.16 -18.82 -0.80
C VAL A 140 5.82 -18.49 -1.43
N LEU A 141 5.49 -19.14 -2.56
CA LEU A 141 4.22 -18.90 -3.27
C LEU A 141 3.05 -19.06 -2.27
N PHE A 142 2.24 -18.02 -2.11
CA PHE A 142 1.09 -17.90 -1.18
C PHE A 142 1.41 -17.59 0.30
N GLU A 143 2.68 -17.48 0.71
CA GLU A 143 3.05 -16.89 2.00
C GLU A 143 3.26 -15.40 1.83
N VAL A 144 2.40 -14.61 2.47
CA VAL A 144 2.36 -13.17 2.29
C VAL A 144 3.15 -12.44 3.37
N HIS A 145 3.59 -13.10 4.45
CA HIS A 145 4.18 -12.43 5.63
C HIS A 145 5.62 -12.85 5.96
N GLY A 146 6.55 -12.70 5.01
CA GLY A 146 7.95 -13.11 5.18
C GLY A 146 8.96 -11.97 5.19
N LEU A 147 10.23 -12.32 5.03
CA LEU A 147 11.38 -11.42 4.99
C LEU A 147 11.19 -10.25 4.02
N LEU A 148 10.61 -10.50 2.84
CA LEU A 148 10.44 -9.47 1.82
C LEU A 148 9.35 -8.46 2.21
N HIS A 149 8.24 -8.88 2.83
CA HIS A 149 7.23 -8.00 3.40
C HIS A 149 7.84 -7.01 4.39
N ILE A 150 8.64 -7.50 5.34
CA ILE A 150 9.33 -6.65 6.31
C ILE A 150 10.27 -5.64 5.63
N LEU A 151 10.99 -6.06 4.59
CA LEU A 151 11.87 -5.18 3.82
C LEU A 151 11.10 -4.13 3.01
N ARG A 152 9.96 -4.49 2.41
CA ARG A 152 9.07 -3.56 1.68
C ARG A 152 8.47 -2.54 2.64
N VAL A 153 7.95 -2.98 3.79
CA VAL A 153 7.42 -2.07 4.84
C VAL A 153 8.51 -1.14 5.36
N LEU A 154 9.72 -1.64 5.62
CA LEU A 154 10.87 -0.81 5.97
C LEU A 154 11.15 0.25 4.90
N PHE A 155 11.22 -0.15 3.63
CA PHE A 155 11.58 0.77 2.57
C PHE A 155 10.49 1.83 2.33
N LEU A 156 9.21 1.45 2.38
CA LEU A 156 8.07 2.35 2.33
C LEU A 156 8.09 3.35 3.50
N SER A 157 8.34 2.88 4.72
CA SER A 157 8.51 3.75 5.90
C SER A 157 9.65 4.74 5.74
N LEU A 158 10.79 4.32 5.19
CA LEU A 158 11.91 5.22 4.90
C LEU A 158 11.54 6.24 3.81
N ILE A 159 10.87 5.83 2.73
CA ILE A 159 10.35 6.75 1.71
C ILE A 159 9.42 7.78 2.35
N TYR A 160 8.53 7.36 3.25
CA TYR A 160 7.67 8.28 4.00
C TYR A 160 8.50 9.28 4.84
N ILE A 161 9.45 8.78 5.63
CA ILE A 161 10.32 9.60 6.51
C ILE A 161 11.03 10.71 5.73
N TYR A 162 11.56 10.41 4.54
CA TYR A 162 12.39 11.35 3.80
C TYR A 162 11.62 12.26 2.85
N ASN A 163 10.42 11.88 2.42
CA ASN A 163 9.74 12.56 1.31
C ASN A 163 8.35 13.13 1.67
N SER A 164 7.75 12.73 2.78
CA SER A 164 6.38 13.14 3.14
C SER A 164 6.24 14.63 3.48
N GLY A 165 7.33 15.26 3.93
CA GLY A 165 7.29 16.60 4.54
C GLY A 165 6.67 16.62 5.94
N ASP A 166 6.38 15.45 6.51
CA ASP A 166 5.85 15.29 7.86
C ASP A 166 6.90 15.69 8.91
N ALA A 167 6.47 16.34 9.99
CA ALA A 167 7.33 16.92 11.01
C ALA A 167 7.79 15.87 12.03
N LEU A 168 8.50 14.84 11.53
CA LEU A 168 8.98 13.71 12.33
C LEU A 168 10.31 14.06 13.02
N SER A 169 10.32 13.96 14.35
CA SER A 169 11.54 14.02 15.15
C SER A 169 12.42 12.78 14.91
N GLU A 170 13.67 12.83 15.38
CA GLU A 170 14.58 11.69 15.25
C GLU A 170 14.04 10.43 15.95
N SER A 171 13.40 10.58 17.11
CA SER A 171 12.79 9.42 17.78
C SER A 171 11.57 8.89 17.05
N ASP A 172 10.78 9.74 16.40
CA ASP A 172 9.66 9.30 15.56
C ASP A 172 10.14 8.43 14.40
N ARG A 173 11.21 8.86 13.71
CA ARG A 173 11.83 8.10 12.62
C ARG A 173 12.29 6.72 13.12
N GLN A 174 12.92 6.69 14.28
CA GLN A 174 13.36 5.44 14.90
C GLN A 174 12.19 4.55 15.35
N ILE A 175 11.06 5.11 15.80
CA ILE A 175 9.83 4.37 16.11
C ILE A 175 9.26 3.72 14.84
N LEU A 176 9.18 4.45 13.72
CA LEU A 176 8.69 3.91 12.45
C LEU A 176 9.59 2.78 11.92
N ILE A 177 10.92 2.94 12.03
CA ILE A 177 11.89 1.89 11.66
C ILE A 177 11.73 0.69 12.60
N TYR A 178 11.65 0.92 13.91
CA TYR A 178 11.47 -0.14 14.92
C TYR A 178 10.19 -0.95 14.67
N PHE A 179 9.07 -0.26 14.40
CA PHE A 179 7.82 -0.88 13.97
C PHE A 179 8.02 -1.73 12.71
N SER A 180 8.58 -1.13 11.65
CA SER A 180 8.73 -1.80 10.36
C SER A 180 9.44 -3.14 10.48
N LEU A 181 10.51 -3.20 11.29
CA LEU A 181 11.33 -4.41 11.48
C LEU A 181 10.66 -5.48 12.34
N LEU A 182 9.72 -5.13 13.22
CA LEU A 182 9.31 -5.99 14.33
C LEU A 182 7.81 -6.25 14.42
N HIS A 183 6.97 -5.55 13.67
CA HIS A 183 5.52 -5.60 13.82
C HIS A 183 4.92 -7.00 13.61
N ASP A 184 5.52 -7.80 12.72
CA ASP A 184 5.00 -9.10 12.30
C ASP A 184 5.73 -10.31 12.94
N LEU A 185 6.61 -10.09 13.92
CA LEU A 185 7.35 -11.16 14.63
C LEU A 185 6.48 -12.23 15.29
N GLY A 186 5.26 -11.86 15.70
CA GLY A 186 4.32 -12.70 16.42
C GLY A 186 3.33 -13.45 15.54
N ARG A 187 3.43 -13.30 14.21
CA ARG A 187 2.53 -13.98 13.27
C ARG A 187 2.85 -15.47 13.20
N VAL A 188 1.80 -16.29 13.19
CA VAL A 188 1.93 -17.77 13.15
C VAL A 188 1.03 -18.42 12.10
N THR A 189 0.16 -17.64 11.45
CA THR A 189 -0.76 -18.07 10.39
C THR A 189 -0.89 -16.97 9.33
N GLU A 190 -1.25 -17.38 8.12
CA GLU A 190 -1.55 -16.48 6.99
C GLU A 190 -2.96 -15.88 7.03
N ASP A 191 -3.82 -16.37 7.92
CA ASP A 191 -5.21 -15.90 8.09
C ASP A 191 -5.33 -14.57 8.86
N VAL A 192 -6.57 -14.07 8.98
CA VAL A 192 -6.89 -12.91 9.83
C VAL A 192 -6.49 -13.22 11.27
N ASP A 193 -5.57 -12.41 11.78
CA ASP A 193 -4.93 -12.57 13.08
C ASP A 193 -4.91 -11.20 13.75
N ASP A 194 -5.83 -10.97 14.68
CA ASP A 194 -5.99 -9.69 15.37
C ASP A 194 -5.12 -9.56 16.63
N VAL A 195 -4.25 -10.56 16.88
CA VAL A 195 -3.41 -10.65 18.08
C VAL A 195 -1.92 -10.84 17.78
N HIS A 196 -1.49 -10.94 16.51
CA HIS A 196 -0.07 -11.08 16.18
C HIS A 196 0.77 -9.89 16.65
N GLY A 197 0.22 -8.66 16.64
CA GLY A 197 0.92 -7.49 17.16
C GLY A 197 1.32 -7.62 18.63
N GLU A 198 0.42 -8.11 19.49
CA GLU A 198 0.74 -8.34 20.91
C GLU A 198 1.80 -9.41 21.09
N ARG A 199 1.68 -10.51 20.33
CA ARG A 199 2.70 -11.57 20.32
C ARG A 199 4.05 -11.08 19.79
N SER A 200 4.08 -10.14 18.85
CA SER A 200 5.33 -9.51 18.41
C SER A 200 6.01 -8.81 19.58
N VAL A 201 5.27 -8.05 20.38
CA VAL A 201 5.80 -7.41 21.60
C VAL A 201 6.31 -8.45 22.61
N GLU A 202 5.57 -9.52 22.84
CA GLU A 202 6.03 -10.62 23.71
C GLU A 202 7.35 -11.24 23.21
N GLN A 203 7.47 -11.48 21.91
CA GLN A 203 8.69 -12.05 21.30
C GLN A 203 9.87 -11.09 21.41
N ILE A 204 9.66 -9.79 21.20
CA ILE A 204 10.68 -8.74 21.39
C ILE A 204 11.28 -8.85 22.80
N HIS A 205 10.43 -8.90 23.84
CA HIS A 205 10.86 -8.98 25.23
C HIS A 205 11.52 -10.33 25.55
N LYS A 206 10.89 -11.44 25.16
CA LYS A 206 11.36 -12.81 25.42
C LYS A 206 12.75 -13.06 24.83
N ARG A 207 13.01 -12.53 23.63
CA ARG A 207 14.28 -12.69 22.91
C ARG A 207 15.29 -11.60 23.26
N GLY A 208 14.89 -10.56 24.00
CA GLY A 208 15.74 -9.43 24.32
C GLY A 208 16.23 -8.66 23.09
N ILE A 209 15.38 -8.52 22.07
CA ILE A 209 15.77 -7.92 20.78
C ILE A 209 16.19 -6.46 20.97
N ARG A 210 17.37 -6.12 20.46
CA ARG A 210 17.90 -4.75 20.39
C ARG A 210 18.40 -4.47 18.99
N LEU A 211 17.82 -3.46 18.34
CA LEU A 211 18.23 -3.03 17.01
C LEU A 211 19.40 -2.05 17.12
N ARG A 212 20.50 -2.34 16.40
CA ARG A 212 21.63 -1.43 16.28
C ARG A 212 21.18 -0.16 15.56
N GLY A 213 21.62 1.00 16.06
CA GLY A 213 21.25 2.30 15.51
C GLY A 213 19.98 2.90 16.12
N ILE A 214 19.15 2.11 16.79
CA ILE A 214 17.94 2.59 17.48
C ILE A 214 18.26 2.95 18.93
N ARG A 215 17.99 4.20 19.32
CA ARG A 215 18.26 4.77 20.64
C ARG A 215 17.03 5.50 21.16
N LEU A 216 16.01 4.72 21.52
CA LEU A 216 14.78 5.21 22.13
C LEU A 216 14.89 5.24 23.67
N SER A 217 14.25 6.22 24.29
CA SER A 217 14.00 6.23 25.73
C SER A 217 12.98 5.14 26.11
N ARG A 218 12.85 4.85 27.41
CA ARG A 218 11.85 3.89 27.91
C ARG A 218 10.42 4.25 27.48
N LYS A 219 10.10 5.54 27.43
CA LYS A 219 8.77 6.02 27.01
C LYS A 219 8.56 5.82 25.50
N GLU A 220 9.58 6.07 24.69
CA GLU A 220 9.49 5.90 23.23
C GLU A 220 9.44 4.42 22.83
N TYR A 221 10.17 3.53 23.52
CA TYR A 221 9.98 2.08 23.36
C TYR A 221 8.54 1.67 23.70
N ARG A 222 7.96 2.20 24.79
CA ARG A 222 6.57 1.95 25.13
C ARG A 222 5.59 2.40 24.04
N ILE A 223 5.83 3.56 23.42
CA ILE A 223 5.03 4.06 22.30
C ILE A 223 5.16 3.13 21.09
N ALA A 224 6.39 2.73 20.72
CA ALA A 224 6.62 1.83 19.60
C ALA A 224 5.96 0.46 19.80
N GLU A 225 6.12 -0.12 20.99
CA GLU A 225 5.51 -1.41 21.36
C GLU A 225 3.97 -1.31 21.42
N LEU A 226 3.41 -0.20 21.89
CA LEU A 226 1.97 0.04 21.85
C LEU A 226 1.46 0.10 20.40
N ILE A 227 2.17 0.78 19.50
CA ILE A 227 1.82 0.83 18.07
C ILE A 227 1.86 -0.59 17.48
N ILE A 228 2.93 -1.35 17.71
CA ILE A 228 3.06 -2.74 17.27
C ILE A 228 1.90 -3.59 17.80
N ALA A 229 1.60 -3.51 19.10
CA ALA A 229 0.52 -4.31 19.71
C ALA A 229 -0.86 -4.06 19.08
N GLN A 230 -1.11 -2.84 18.58
CA GLN A 230 -2.43 -2.43 18.12
C GLN A 230 -2.57 -2.37 16.59
N HIS A 231 -1.49 -2.54 15.82
CA HIS A 231 -1.53 -2.27 14.36
C HIS A 231 -2.45 -3.22 13.59
N CYS A 232 -2.58 -4.46 14.07
CA CYS A 232 -3.40 -5.51 13.48
C CYS A 232 -4.90 -5.37 13.71
N ARG A 233 -5.31 -4.47 14.60
CA ARG A 233 -6.72 -4.21 14.94
C ARG A 233 -7.34 -3.20 14.00
N ASP A 234 -8.67 -3.08 14.00
CA ASP A 234 -9.33 -1.96 13.35
C ASP A 234 -8.93 -0.62 14.00
N ASP A 235 -9.17 0.48 13.28
CA ASP A 235 -8.71 1.81 13.72
C ASP A 235 -9.38 2.26 15.02
N ASP A 236 -10.68 2.01 15.19
CA ASP A 236 -11.41 2.44 16.37
C ASP A 236 -10.86 1.75 17.63
N THR A 237 -10.65 0.43 17.56
CA THR A 237 -10.07 -0.34 18.65
C THR A 237 -8.64 0.10 18.98
N GLY A 238 -7.78 0.25 17.97
CA GLY A 238 -6.39 0.65 18.17
C GLY A 238 -6.24 2.07 18.74
N ILE A 239 -7.03 3.02 18.22
CA ILE A 239 -7.06 4.40 18.72
C ILE A 239 -7.59 4.44 20.15
N ALA A 240 -8.64 3.69 20.46
CA ALA A 240 -9.17 3.60 21.82
C ALA A 240 -8.12 3.08 22.82
N ALA A 241 -7.35 2.06 22.43
CA ALA A 241 -6.25 1.54 23.24
C ALA A 241 -5.16 2.60 23.49
N ILE A 242 -4.76 3.35 22.47
CA ILE A 242 -3.80 4.44 22.60
C ILE A 242 -4.34 5.55 23.51
N MET A 243 -5.63 5.90 23.36
CA MET A 243 -6.28 6.91 24.19
C MET A 243 -6.40 6.48 25.66
N ALA A 244 -6.50 5.17 25.92
CA ALA A 244 -6.58 4.62 27.27
C ALA A 244 -5.23 4.55 27.99
N GLU A 245 -4.10 4.69 27.29
CA GLU A 245 -2.75 4.53 27.86
C GLU A 245 -2.46 5.59 28.96
N PRO A 246 -2.39 5.21 30.25
CA PRO A 246 -2.27 6.15 31.37
C PRO A 246 -0.91 6.87 31.42
N GLY A 247 0.14 6.31 30.79
CA GLY A 247 1.49 6.87 30.80
C GLY A 247 1.74 7.99 29.80
N LEU A 248 0.74 8.37 29.00
CA LEU A 248 0.86 9.39 27.96
C LEU A 248 -0.08 10.57 28.25
N SER A 249 0.44 11.79 28.11
CA SER A 249 -0.37 13.00 28.06
C SER A 249 -1.25 13.03 26.81
N ARG A 250 -2.26 13.90 26.80
CA ARG A 250 -3.14 14.06 25.63
C ARG A 250 -2.38 14.35 24.33
N LYS A 251 -1.40 15.26 24.37
CA LYS A 251 -0.58 15.60 23.20
C LYS A 251 0.24 14.40 22.72
N GLU A 252 0.77 13.60 23.64
CA GLU A 252 1.51 12.39 23.29
C GLU A 252 0.61 11.30 22.72
N LYS A 253 -0.65 11.21 23.15
CA LYS A 253 -1.65 10.30 22.56
C LYS A 253 -1.98 10.70 21.13
N GLU A 254 -2.26 11.99 20.89
CA GLU A 254 -2.50 12.53 19.56
C GLU A 254 -1.30 12.28 18.63
N HIS A 255 -0.08 12.49 19.14
CA HIS A 255 1.17 12.19 18.43
C HIS A 255 1.34 10.68 18.15
N THR A 256 1.04 9.83 19.13
CA THR A 256 1.12 8.37 18.98
C THR A 256 0.11 7.86 17.95
N ILE A 257 -1.09 8.43 17.90
CA ILE A 257 -2.11 8.10 16.89
C ILE A 257 -1.63 8.48 15.48
N HIS A 258 -0.95 9.61 15.35
CA HIS A 258 -0.34 10.00 14.07
C HIS A 258 0.71 8.98 13.59
N LEU A 259 1.64 8.58 14.47
CA LEU A 259 2.62 7.53 14.16
C LEU A 259 1.95 6.18 13.88
N TYR A 260 0.91 5.83 14.64
CA TYR A 260 0.09 4.63 14.43
C TYR A 260 -0.52 4.60 13.03
N HIS A 261 -1.08 5.73 12.57
CA HIS A 261 -1.61 5.86 11.21
C HIS A 261 -0.55 5.66 10.13
N ILE A 262 0.64 6.25 10.31
CA ILE A 262 1.76 6.05 9.38
C ILE A 262 2.14 4.57 9.33
N CYS A 263 2.37 3.94 10.48
CA CYS A 263 2.74 2.53 10.57
C CYS A 263 1.74 1.61 9.86
N LYS A 264 0.44 1.79 10.11
CA LYS A 264 -0.60 1.00 9.45
C LYS A 264 -0.71 1.24 7.96
N ASP A 265 -0.45 2.46 7.52
CA ASP A 265 -0.42 2.76 6.09
C ASP A 265 0.78 2.09 5.41
N MET A 266 1.96 2.09 6.03
CA MET A 266 3.16 1.47 5.45
C MET A 266 3.07 -0.05 5.40
N ASP A 267 2.52 -0.68 6.44
CA ASP A 267 2.17 -2.11 6.44
C ASP A 267 1.08 -2.41 5.38
N GLY A 268 -0.01 -1.62 5.40
CA GLY A 268 -1.14 -1.79 4.50
C GLY A 268 -0.79 -1.60 3.01
N LEU A 269 0.15 -0.72 2.68
CA LEU A 269 0.63 -0.52 1.31
C LEU A 269 1.18 -1.80 0.69
N ASP A 270 1.77 -2.69 1.48
CA ASP A 270 2.34 -3.93 0.96
C ASP A 270 1.27 -4.92 0.46
N ARG A 271 -0.01 -4.71 0.83
CA ARG A 271 -1.16 -5.54 0.39
C ARG A 271 -1.42 -5.46 -1.12
N VAL A 272 -0.75 -4.54 -1.83
CA VAL A 272 -0.72 -4.52 -3.31
C VAL A 272 -0.27 -5.86 -3.91
N ARG A 273 0.55 -6.64 -3.18
CA ARG A 273 1.07 -7.96 -3.62
C ARG A 273 -0.01 -9.03 -3.84
N PHE A 274 -1.19 -8.86 -3.27
CA PHE A 274 -2.30 -9.82 -3.39
C PHE A 274 -3.65 -9.17 -3.71
N ASN A 275 -3.64 -7.98 -4.33
CA ASN A 275 -4.85 -7.19 -4.66
C ASN A 275 -5.72 -6.86 -3.42
N GLY A 276 -5.09 -6.78 -2.24
CA GLY A 276 -5.76 -6.58 -0.96
C GLY A 276 -5.75 -5.14 -0.45
N LEU A 277 -5.35 -4.17 -1.27
CA LEU A 277 -5.28 -2.76 -0.92
C LEU A 277 -6.45 -1.97 -1.55
N ASP A 278 -7.30 -1.40 -0.70
CA ASP A 278 -8.11 -0.24 -1.05
C ASP A 278 -7.35 1.03 -0.66
N TYR A 279 -6.69 1.68 -1.62
CA TYR A 279 -5.86 2.85 -1.35
C TYR A 279 -6.62 4.03 -0.74
N ARG A 280 -7.96 4.05 -0.80
CA ARG A 280 -8.80 5.12 -0.26
C ARG A 280 -8.84 5.10 1.26
N ILE A 281 -8.59 3.95 1.89
CA ILE A 281 -8.63 3.78 3.35
C ILE A 281 -7.30 4.12 4.03
N LEU A 282 -6.23 4.34 3.26
CA LEU A 282 -4.96 4.82 3.80
C LEU A 282 -5.18 6.17 4.48
N ARG A 283 -4.62 6.33 5.68
CA ARG A 283 -4.97 7.38 6.64
C ARG A 283 -4.28 8.69 6.31
N THR A 284 -3.00 8.61 6.00
CA THR A 284 -2.14 9.77 5.73
C THR A 284 -2.25 10.21 4.28
N ARG A 285 -2.16 11.53 4.05
CA ARG A 285 -2.21 12.08 2.69
C ARG A 285 -1.05 11.56 1.84
N TYR A 286 0.14 11.44 2.42
CA TYR A 286 1.32 11.01 1.66
C TYR A 286 1.27 9.52 1.31
N ALA A 287 0.82 8.64 2.21
CA ALA A 287 0.69 7.21 1.90
C ALA A 287 -0.30 6.94 0.75
N ARG A 288 -1.40 7.71 0.66
CA ARG A 288 -2.34 7.63 -0.48
C ARG A 288 -1.69 7.86 -1.85
N ARG A 289 -0.50 8.47 -1.89
CA ARG A 289 0.27 8.72 -3.11
C ARG A 289 1.23 7.59 -3.47
N LEU A 290 1.52 6.68 -2.54
CA LEU A 290 2.51 5.60 -2.71
C LEU A 290 2.03 4.27 -3.33
N PRO A 291 0.74 3.98 -3.61
CA PRO A 291 0.35 2.63 -4.07
C PRO A 291 1.09 2.11 -5.31
N LEU A 292 1.35 2.97 -6.31
CA LEU A 292 2.10 2.57 -7.50
C LEU A 292 3.58 2.30 -7.19
N VAL A 293 4.18 3.11 -6.30
CA VAL A 293 5.55 2.90 -5.81
C VAL A 293 5.66 1.59 -5.03
N ALA A 294 4.67 1.28 -4.18
CA ALA A 294 4.60 0.00 -3.47
C ALA A 294 4.52 -1.19 -4.43
N GLY A 295 3.74 -1.06 -5.51
CA GLY A 295 3.69 -2.07 -6.58
C GLY A 295 5.03 -2.28 -7.27
N CYS A 296 5.76 -1.21 -7.59
CA CYS A 296 7.09 -1.29 -8.18
C CYS A 296 8.10 -2.03 -7.27
N LEU A 297 8.02 -1.84 -5.94
CA LEU A 297 8.87 -2.55 -4.98
C LEU A 297 8.70 -4.09 -4.99
N LEU A 298 7.61 -4.61 -5.57
CA LEU A 298 7.42 -6.06 -5.71
C LEU A 298 8.38 -6.69 -6.73
N GLU A 299 8.83 -5.91 -7.71
CA GLU A 299 9.72 -6.35 -8.80
C GLU A 299 11.20 -6.08 -8.50
N GLU A 300 11.49 -5.28 -7.46
CA GLU A 300 12.84 -4.88 -7.09
C GLU A 300 13.59 -5.96 -6.31
N ASP A 301 14.91 -6.08 -6.55
CA ASP A 301 15.78 -6.94 -5.76
C ASP A 301 16.14 -6.27 -4.42
N LEU A 302 15.36 -6.63 -3.40
CA LEU A 302 15.52 -6.11 -2.05
C LEU A 302 16.64 -6.78 -1.25
N LEU A 303 17.15 -7.94 -1.70
CA LEU A 303 18.08 -8.77 -0.92
C LEU A 303 19.53 -8.59 -1.37
N THR A 304 19.80 -8.56 -2.68
CA THR A 304 21.17 -8.44 -3.20
C THR A 304 21.91 -7.21 -2.68
N PRO A 305 21.30 -6.01 -2.60
CA PRO A 305 21.98 -4.85 -2.02
C PRO A 305 22.41 -5.05 -0.56
N LEU A 306 21.71 -5.91 0.20
CA LEU A 306 22.04 -6.22 1.59
C LEU A 306 23.21 -7.21 1.71
N ASP A 307 23.49 -7.97 0.65
CA ASP A 307 24.57 -8.97 0.63
C ASP A 307 25.89 -8.40 0.10
N MET A 308 25.84 -7.23 -0.55
CA MET A 308 27.04 -6.51 -0.95
C MET A 308 27.79 -6.01 0.29
N GLU A 309 29.06 -6.41 0.41
CA GLU A 309 30.02 -5.72 1.27
C GLU A 309 30.02 -4.24 0.88
N ASN A 310 29.96 -3.36 1.88
CA ASN A 310 29.93 -1.92 1.62
C ASN A 310 31.16 -1.56 0.76
N PRO A 311 31.00 -1.13 -0.50
CA PRO A 311 32.14 -0.77 -1.34
C PRO A 311 32.87 0.48 -0.81
N TRP A 312 32.35 1.10 0.25
CA TRP A 312 32.86 2.27 0.93
C TRP A 312 33.18 2.04 2.44
N ALA A 313 33.30 0.77 2.88
CA ALA A 313 33.81 0.46 4.22
C ALA A 313 35.34 0.52 4.27
#